data_AF-A0A803JVI8-F1
#
_entry.id   AF-A0A803JVI8-F1
#
_cell.length_a   1.000
_cell.length_b   1.000
_cell.length_c   1.000
_cell.angle_alpha   90.00
_cell.angle_beta   90.00
_cell.angle_gamma   90.00
#
_symmetry.space_group_name_H-M   'P 1'
#
loop_
_entity.id
_entity.type
_entity.pdbx_description
1 polymer ?
#
loop_
_entity_poly.entity_id
_entity_poly.type
_entity_poly.pdbx_seq_one_letter_code
_entity_poly.pdbx_strand_id
1 'polypeptide(L)'
;MSNVSVFADDTKLCRPVNSIQDVTSLQQDLDQLAIWAAKWQMRFNVDKCKVMHLGCKNMQAPYTLNGTALGKSIMEKDLGVDNKLGCSKQCQAAAARANKVLSCIKRGIASREEGVIFKKYNMCMV
;
A
#
# COMPACT_ATOMS: atom_id res chain seq x y z
N MET A 1 -0.67 23.06 -2.34
CA MET A 1 0.35 22.16 -2.91
C MET A 1 0.17 20.79 -2.29
N SER A 2 0.23 19.74 -3.12
CA SER A 2 0.23 18.36 -2.65
C SER A 2 1.56 17.98 -1.97
N ASN A 3 1.52 17.00 -1.08
CA ASN A 3 2.70 16.44 -0.44
C ASN A 3 3.23 15.27 -1.28
N VAL A 4 4.54 15.25 -1.53
CA VAL A 4 5.22 14.20 -2.31
C VAL A 4 6.26 13.51 -1.42
N SER A 5 6.19 12.20 -1.35
CA SER A 5 7.21 11.34 -0.73
C SER A 5 7.82 10.44 -1.79
N VAL A 6 9.14 10.51 -1.97
CA VAL A 6 9.90 9.72 -2.96
C VAL A 6 10.76 8.69 -2.22
N PHE A 7 10.66 7.44 -2.64
CA PHE A 7 11.47 6.30 -2.19
C PHE A 7 12.25 5.74 -3.40
N ALA A 8 13.05 4.68 -3.20
CA ALA A 8 13.91 4.13 -4.25
C ALA A 8 13.10 3.68 -5.49
N ASP A 9 11.99 3.00 -5.27
CA ASP A 9 11.11 2.44 -6.29
C ASP A 9 9.69 3.05 -6.29
N ASP A 10 9.27 3.64 -5.18
CA ASP A 10 7.92 4.18 -5.01
C ASP A 10 7.89 5.71 -4.91
N THR A 11 6.78 6.31 -5.36
CA THR A 11 6.47 7.72 -5.12
C THR A 11 5.01 7.85 -4.70
N LYS A 12 4.75 8.64 -3.66
CA LYS A 12 3.41 8.87 -3.12
C LYS A 12 3.08 10.35 -3.20
N LEU A 13 1.96 10.67 -3.85
CA LEU A 13 1.40 12.02 -3.96
C LEU A 13 0.11 12.09 -3.16
N CYS A 14 0.05 12.95 -2.15
CA CYS A 14 -1.07 13.03 -1.22
C CYS A 14 -1.58 14.47 -1.09
N ARG A 15 -2.90 14.63 -1.11
CA ARG A 15 -3.56 15.93 -0.87
C ARG A 15 -4.94 15.73 -0.24
N PRO A 16 -5.35 16.57 0.73
CA PRO A 16 -6.76 16.68 1.10
C PRO A 16 -7.59 17.18 -0.10
N VAL A 17 -8.68 16.49 -0.43
CA VAL A 17 -9.56 16.85 -1.56
C VAL A 17 -10.98 17.04 -1.03
N ASN A 18 -11.37 18.31 -0.85
CA ASN A 18 -12.69 18.68 -0.32
C ASN A 18 -13.54 19.46 -1.33
N SER A 19 -12.98 19.81 -2.48
CA SER A 19 -13.61 20.64 -3.50
C SER A 19 -13.20 20.20 -4.92
N ILE A 20 -13.93 20.66 -5.93
CA ILE A 20 -13.58 20.45 -7.35
C ILE A 20 -12.23 21.10 -7.67
N GLN A 21 -11.94 22.25 -7.06
CA GLN A 21 -10.67 22.94 -7.21
C GLN A 21 -9.50 22.09 -6.68
N ASP A 22 -9.71 21.34 -5.60
CA ASP A 22 -8.68 20.42 -5.08
C ASP A 22 -8.46 19.22 -6.01
N VAL A 23 -9.52 18.70 -6.64
CA VAL A 23 -9.42 17.65 -7.66
C VAL A 23 -8.55 18.13 -8.81
N THR A 24 -8.87 19.30 -9.37
CA THR A 24 -8.10 19.90 -10.46
C THR A 24 -6.65 20.15 -10.04
N SER A 25 -6.44 20.65 -8.82
CA SER A 25 -5.10 20.93 -8.32
C SER A 25 -4.28 19.66 -8.10
N LEU A 26 -4.89 18.58 -7.60
CA LEU A 26 -4.19 17.29 -7.44
C LEU A 26 -3.84 16.67 -8.80
N GLN A 27 -4.73 16.78 -9.80
CA GLN A 27 -4.43 16.35 -11.17
C GLN A 27 -3.26 17.16 -11.76
N GLN A 28 -3.24 18.48 -11.58
CA GLN A 28 -2.12 19.32 -12.02
C GLN A 28 -0.80 18.92 -11.34
N ASP A 29 -0.82 18.71 -10.02
CA ASP A 29 0.37 18.27 -9.28
C ASP A 29 0.85 16.89 -9.78
N LEU A 30 -0.07 15.98 -10.12
CA LEU A 30 0.24 14.66 -10.69
C LEU A 30 0.83 14.77 -12.11
N ASP A 31 0.31 15.67 -12.94
CA ASP A 31 0.83 15.92 -14.30
C ASP A 31 2.25 16.50 -14.25
N GLN A 32 2.50 17.44 -13.34
CA GLN A 32 3.85 17.99 -13.12
C GLN A 32 4.82 16.93 -12.63
N LEU A 33 4.37 16.03 -11.74
CA LEU A 33 5.18 14.91 -11.26
C LEU A 33 5.53 13.96 -12.41
N ALA A 34 4.61 13.69 -13.33
CA ALA A 34 4.86 12.87 -14.52
C ALA A 34 5.89 13.51 -15.46
N ILE A 35 5.81 14.82 -15.68
CA ILE A 35 6.78 15.58 -16.48
C ILE A 35 8.17 15.52 -15.84
N TRP A 36 8.25 15.76 -14.53
CA TRP A 36 9.50 15.66 -13.77
C TRP A 36 10.11 14.26 -13.90
N ALA A 37 9.31 13.22 -13.68
CA ALA A 37 9.74 11.83 -13.79
C ALA A 37 10.26 11.50 -15.19
N ALA A 38 9.61 11.99 -16.25
CA ALA A 38 10.07 11.83 -17.63
C ALA A 38 11.40 12.55 -17.88
N LYS A 39 11.57 13.78 -17.37
CA LYS A 39 12.81 14.56 -17.51
C LYS A 39 14.02 13.83 -16.91
N TRP A 40 13.81 13.18 -15.76
CA TRP A 40 14.86 12.44 -15.06
C TRP A 40 14.98 10.96 -15.48
N GLN A 41 14.29 10.54 -16.54
CA GLN A 41 14.26 9.14 -17.00
C GLN A 41 13.73 8.14 -15.95
N MET A 42 12.88 8.60 -15.03
CA MET A 42 12.24 7.82 -13.96
C MET A 42 10.75 7.61 -14.23
N ARG A 43 10.36 7.25 -15.46
CA ARG A 43 8.95 7.15 -15.85
C ARG A 43 8.18 6.16 -14.98
N PHE A 44 7.01 6.57 -14.51
CA PHE A 44 6.12 5.70 -13.75
C PHE A 44 5.55 4.57 -14.60
N ASN A 45 5.45 3.37 -14.00
CA ASN A 45 4.65 2.29 -14.55
C ASN A 45 3.17 2.51 -14.21
N VAL A 46 2.42 3.07 -15.15
CA VAL A 46 1.03 3.48 -14.96
C VAL A 46 0.12 2.33 -14.50
N ASP A 47 0.35 1.11 -14.99
CA ASP A 47 -0.46 -0.07 -14.62
C ASP A 47 -0.31 -0.44 -13.14
N LYS A 48 0.87 -0.16 -12.56
CA LYS A 48 1.16 -0.36 -11.13
C LYS A 48 0.69 0.81 -10.27
N CYS A 49 0.56 2.02 -10.83
CA CYS A 49 0.05 3.18 -10.12
C CYS A 49 -1.44 3.03 -9.80
N LYS A 50 -1.83 3.38 -8.57
CA LYS A 50 -3.22 3.34 -8.10
C LYS A 50 -3.56 4.61 -7.32
N VAL A 51 -4.84 4.95 -7.30
CA VAL A 51 -5.40 6.00 -6.44
C VAL A 51 -6.08 5.35 -5.24
N MET A 52 -5.71 5.77 -4.03
CA MET A 52 -6.38 5.38 -2.80
C MET A 52 -7.15 6.57 -2.23
N HIS A 53 -8.47 6.45 -2.14
CA HIS A 53 -9.33 7.49 -1.57
C HIS A 53 -9.50 7.26 -0.07
N LEU A 54 -9.03 8.19 0.74
CA LEU A 54 -9.14 8.11 2.21
C LEU A 54 -10.29 8.99 2.72
N GLY A 55 -11.03 8.47 3.71
CA GLY A 55 -12.05 9.21 4.45
C GLY A 55 -13.42 9.29 3.77
N CYS A 56 -14.44 9.64 4.54
CA CYS A 56 -15.84 9.64 4.13
C CYS A 56 -16.27 10.86 3.29
N LYS A 57 -15.53 11.97 3.37
CA LYS A 57 -15.81 13.22 2.63
C LYS A 57 -15.16 13.28 1.24
N ASN A 58 -14.52 12.20 0.82
CA ASN A 58 -13.78 12.15 -0.44
C ASN A 58 -14.75 12.09 -1.63
N MET A 59 -14.57 12.99 -2.61
CA MET A 59 -15.38 13.03 -3.83
C MET A 59 -15.16 11.83 -4.77
N GLN A 60 -14.15 11.01 -4.52
CA GLN A 60 -13.78 9.83 -5.31
C GLN A 60 -13.56 10.12 -6.81
N ALA A 61 -13.07 11.32 -7.11
CA ALA A 61 -12.80 11.79 -8.46
C ALA A 61 -11.78 10.87 -9.18
N PRO A 62 -11.96 10.63 -10.49
CA PRO A 62 -10.98 9.92 -11.29
C PRO A 62 -9.73 10.78 -11.52
N TYR A 63 -8.57 10.14 -11.59
CA TYR A 63 -7.31 10.77 -11.98
C TYR A 63 -6.67 10.01 -13.12
N THR A 64 -5.87 10.71 -13.91
CA THR A 64 -5.13 10.14 -15.03
C THR A 64 -3.64 10.38 -14.85
N LEU A 65 -2.83 9.47 -15.37
CA LEU A 65 -1.38 9.62 -15.45
C LEU A 65 -0.96 9.32 -16.88
N ASN A 66 -0.28 10.27 -17.53
CA ASN A 66 0.09 10.17 -18.96
C ASN A 66 -1.11 9.81 -19.86
N GLY A 67 -2.27 10.42 -19.62
CA GLY A 67 -3.50 10.18 -20.40
C GLY A 67 -4.25 8.88 -20.09
N THR A 68 -3.73 8.03 -19.20
CA THR A 68 -4.37 6.76 -18.82
C THR A 68 -5.02 6.88 -17.45
N ALA A 69 -6.25 6.40 -17.30
CA ALA A 69 -6.97 6.43 -16.03
C ALA A 69 -6.32 5.51 -14.99
N LEU A 70 -6.11 6.03 -13.78
CA LEU A 70 -5.55 5.26 -12.68
C LEU A 70 -6.62 4.37 -12.04
N GLY A 71 -6.24 3.12 -11.76
CA GLY A 71 -7.09 2.19 -11.01
C GLY A 71 -7.26 2.62 -9.55
N LYS A 72 -8.40 2.31 -8.94
CA LYS A 72 -8.65 2.56 -7.52
C LYS A 72 -8.11 1.40 -6.66
N SER A 73 -7.55 1.72 -5.51
CA SER A 73 -7.20 0.75 -4.47
C SER A 73 -7.93 1.06 -3.16
N ILE A 74 -8.34 0.01 -2.45
CA ILE A 74 -8.96 0.11 -1.12
C ILE A 74 -7.97 -0.18 0.02
N MET A 75 -6.78 -0.65 -0.31
CA MET A 75 -5.75 -1.06 0.65
C MET A 75 -4.38 -0.91 0.01
N GLU A 76 -3.45 -0.30 0.75
CA GLU A 76 -2.04 -0.25 0.38
C GLU A 76 -1.24 -0.98 1.44
N LYS A 77 -0.53 -2.04 1.04
CA LYS A 77 0.14 -2.93 2.01
C LYS A 77 1.20 -2.18 2.81
N ASP A 78 1.95 -1.30 2.15
CA ASP A 78 3.04 -0.56 2.77
C ASP A 78 2.56 0.52 3.73
N LEU A 79 1.31 0.98 3.58
CA LEU A 79 0.73 1.95 4.50
C LEU A 79 0.14 1.29 5.75
N GLY A 80 -0.08 -0.03 5.75
CA GLY A 80 -0.65 -0.72 6.90
C GLY A 80 -2.05 -0.23 7.31
N VAL A 81 -2.74 0.50 6.41
CA VAL A 81 -4.12 0.96 6.60
C VAL A 81 -4.99 0.66 5.36
N ASP A 82 -6.29 0.49 5.60
CA ASP A 82 -7.29 0.48 4.53
C ASP A 82 -7.85 1.89 4.25
N ASN A 83 -8.70 2.02 3.24
CA ASN A 83 -9.30 3.30 2.84
C ASN A 83 -10.19 3.94 3.91
N LYS A 84 -10.58 3.19 4.94
CA LYS A 84 -11.31 3.65 6.11
C LYS A 84 -10.39 3.96 7.29
N LEU A 85 -9.06 3.89 7.09
CA LEU A 85 -8.04 4.04 8.12
C LEU A 85 -8.18 3.03 9.26
N GLY A 86 -8.83 1.89 9.01
CA GLY A 86 -8.99 0.83 10.00
C GLY A 86 -7.83 -0.16 9.95
N CYS A 87 -7.08 -0.33 11.05
CA CYS A 87 -6.10 -1.43 11.12
C CYS A 87 -6.77 -2.81 11.13
N SER A 88 -8.04 -2.90 11.55
CA SER A 88 -8.71 -4.16 11.89
C SER A 88 -8.49 -5.28 10.86
N LYS A 89 -8.60 -4.98 9.55
CA LYS A 89 -8.41 -6.00 8.50
C LYS A 89 -6.96 -6.46 8.35
N GLN A 90 -5.99 -5.55 8.36
CA GLN A 90 -4.57 -5.91 8.27
C GLN A 90 -4.06 -6.55 9.56
N CYS A 91 -4.48 -6.02 10.70
CA CYS A 91 -4.30 -6.61 12.02
C CYS A 91 -4.85 -8.07 12.04
N GLN A 92 -6.06 -8.32 11.55
CA GLN A 92 -6.64 -9.68 11.42
C GLN A 92 -5.85 -10.57 10.46
N ALA A 93 -5.44 -10.05 9.30
CA ALA A 93 -4.65 -10.80 8.34
C ALA A 93 -3.27 -11.19 8.89
N ALA A 94 -2.61 -10.29 9.62
CA ALA A 94 -1.36 -10.57 10.31
C ALA A 94 -1.54 -11.63 11.40
N ALA A 95 -2.58 -11.50 12.23
CA ALA A 95 -2.93 -12.49 13.24
C ALA A 95 -3.22 -13.87 12.62
N ALA A 96 -3.94 -13.93 11.50
CA ALA A 96 -4.22 -15.17 10.79
C ALA A 96 -2.94 -15.85 10.28
N ARG A 97 -1.97 -15.09 9.74
CA ARG A 97 -0.66 -15.62 9.34
C ARG A 97 0.11 -16.15 10.55
N ALA A 98 0.17 -15.40 11.64
CA ALA A 98 0.82 -15.83 12.87
C ALA A 98 0.19 -17.11 13.43
N ASN A 99 -1.15 -17.21 13.42
CA ASN A 99 -1.88 -18.40 13.84
C ASN A 99 -1.59 -19.62 12.96
N LYS A 100 -1.39 -19.43 11.65
CA LYS A 100 -0.99 -20.50 10.74
C LYS A 100 0.39 -21.05 11.10
N VAL A 101 1.37 -20.18 11.32
CA VAL A 101 2.73 -20.56 11.76
C VAL A 101 2.67 -21.27 13.11
N LEU A 102 1.95 -20.70 14.08
CA LEU A 102 1.75 -21.31 15.41
C LEU A 102 1.11 -22.70 15.31
N SER A 103 0.14 -22.89 14.41
CA SER A 103 -0.52 -24.18 14.18
C SER A 103 0.47 -25.22 13.63
N CYS A 104 1.33 -24.82 12.69
CA CYS A 104 2.40 -25.69 12.18
C CYS A 104 3.40 -26.07 13.27
N ILE A 105 3.81 -25.11 14.11
CA ILE A 105 4.68 -25.35 15.26
C ILE A 105 4.03 -26.34 16.25
N LYS A 106 2.77 -26.10 16.63
CA LYS A 106 2.04 -26.97 17.57
C LYS A 106 1.92 -28.41 17.06
N ARG A 107 1.66 -28.61 15.76
CA ARG A 107 1.62 -29.95 15.15
C ARG A 107 3.01 -30.58 15.03
N GLY A 108 4.04 -29.76 14.86
CA GLY A 108 5.41 -30.21 14.67
C GLY A 108 6.12 -30.60 15.97
N ILE A 109 5.80 -29.99 17.11
CA ILE A 109 6.53 -30.22 18.37
C ILE A 109 5.93 -31.44 19.11
N ALA A 110 6.59 -32.59 18.97
CA ALA A 110 6.31 -33.80 19.76
C ALA A 110 7.21 -33.92 21.01
N SER A 111 8.36 -33.22 21.04
CA SER A 111 9.30 -33.17 22.16
C SER A 111 9.73 -31.72 22.43
N ARG A 112 10.05 -31.39 23.70
CA ARG A 112 10.44 -30.04 24.15
C ARG A 112 11.94 -29.74 23.99
N GLU A 113 12.65 -30.42 23.11
CA GLU A 113 14.09 -30.18 22.89
C GLU A 113 14.32 -28.88 22.11
N GLU A 114 15.15 -28.00 22.66
CA GLU A 114 15.43 -26.65 22.14
C GLU A 114 15.90 -26.66 20.68
N GLY A 115 16.78 -27.61 20.31
CA GLY A 115 17.27 -27.77 18.94
C GLY A 115 16.19 -28.22 17.94
N VAL A 116 15.18 -28.97 18.39
CA VAL A 116 14.06 -29.43 17.56
C VAL A 116 13.05 -28.31 17.34
N ILE A 117 12.84 -27.47 18.37
CA ILE A 117 11.95 -26.30 18.30
C ILE A 117 12.49 -25.27 17.30
N PHE A 118 13.79 -24.93 17.40
CA PHE A 118 14.41 -23.94 16.51
C PHE A 118 14.38 -24.39 15.03
N LYS A 119 14.67 -25.66 14.78
CA LYS A 119 14.68 -26.22 13.42
C LYS A 119 13.28 -26.22 12.79
N LYS A 120 12.24 -26.49 13.57
CA LYS A 120 10.84 -26.49 13.11
C LYS A 120 10.26 -25.08 12.96
N TYR A 121 10.66 -24.13 13.81
CA TYR A 121 10.27 -22.73 13.67
C TYR A 121 10.69 -22.16 12.31
N ASN A 122 11.96 -22.38 11.92
CA ASN A 122 12.46 -21.93 10.62
C ASN A 122 11.77 -22.61 9.43
N MET A 123 11.41 -23.89 9.54
CA MET A 123 10.66 -24.60 8.50
C MET A 123 9.24 -24.03 8.30
N CYS A 124 8.62 -23.50 9.36
CA CYS A 124 7.23 -22.99 9.32
C CYS A 124 7.12 -21.53 8.88
N MET A 125 8.25 -20.83 8.72
CA MET A 125 8.32 -19.42 8.34
C MET A 125 8.57 -19.18 6.84
N VAL A 126 8.74 -20.27 6.05
CA VAL A 126 8.92 -20.23 4.59
C VAL A 126 7.59 -20.35 3.87
#